data_AF-A0A0P1GXE2-F1
#
_entry.id   AF-A0A0P1GXE2-F1
#
_cell.length_a   1.000
_cell.length_b   1.000
_cell.length_c   1.000
_cell.angle_alpha   90.00
_cell.angle_beta   90.00
_cell.angle_gamma   90.00
#
_symmetry.space_group_name_H-M   'P 1'
#
loop_
_entity.id
_entity.type
_entity.pdbx_description
1 polymer ?
#
loop_
_entity_poly.entity_id
_entity_poly.type
_entity_poly.pdbx_seq_one_letter_code
_entity_poly.pdbx_strand_id
1 'polypeptide(L)'
;MPGETHFENPWRGEVTLVIDQRPQKMRLTLGALAQLEAHLGTGSLVDLVRRFEQGQFSARDILALLAAGLSGGGCDISATDLARAEIEGGAVAAARAAAELLARSFSLPGSTREAAECA
;
A
#
# COMPACT_ATOMS: atom_id res chain seq x y z
N MET A 1 12.87 -31.61 -9.78
CA MET A 1 12.99 -30.20 -10.22
C MET A 1 12.66 -29.32 -9.03
N PRO A 2 13.54 -28.41 -8.58
CA PRO A 2 12.99 -27.23 -7.93
C PRO A 2 13.74 -25.97 -8.33
N GLY A 3 13.00 -25.03 -8.90
CA GLY A 3 13.50 -23.74 -9.34
C GLY A 3 12.43 -23.01 -10.14
N GLU A 4 11.19 -23.00 -9.65
CA GLU A 4 10.20 -22.06 -10.15
C GLU A 4 10.66 -20.67 -9.72
N THR A 5 11.35 -19.99 -10.63
CA THR A 5 11.64 -18.57 -10.52
C THR A 5 10.30 -17.85 -10.33
N HIS A 6 9.99 -17.50 -9.08
CA HIS A 6 8.93 -16.57 -8.77
C HIS A 6 9.37 -15.24 -9.35
N PHE A 7 8.98 -14.97 -10.60
CA PHE A 7 9.08 -13.63 -11.17
C PHE A 7 8.16 -12.76 -10.33
N GLU A 8 8.72 -12.16 -9.28
CA GLU A 8 8.11 -11.05 -8.57
C GLU A 8 7.86 -9.99 -9.64
N ASN A 9 6.63 -9.90 -10.11
CA ASN A 9 6.25 -8.92 -11.10
C ASN A 9 6.32 -7.54 -10.41
N PRO A 10 7.34 -6.70 -10.68
CA PRO A 10 7.49 -5.43 -10.00
C PRO A 10 6.34 -4.46 -10.36
N TRP A 11 5.57 -4.76 -11.40
CA TRP A 11 4.43 -3.99 -11.89
C TRP A 11 3.11 -4.34 -11.18
N ARG A 12 3.09 -5.26 -10.21
CA ARG A 12 1.83 -5.67 -9.53
C ARG A 12 1.34 -4.68 -8.47
N GLY A 13 2.16 -3.70 -8.12
CA GLY A 13 1.90 -2.74 -7.05
C GLY A 13 2.00 -3.35 -5.65
N GLU A 14 2.83 -4.38 -5.49
CA GLU A 14 3.08 -5.04 -4.21
C GLU A 14 4.13 -4.29 -3.38
N VAL A 15 3.88 -4.20 -2.07
CA VAL A 15 4.78 -3.62 -1.06
C VAL A 15 4.87 -4.59 0.11
N THR A 16 6.06 -4.82 0.64
CA THR A 16 6.27 -5.72 1.78
C THR A 16 6.48 -4.90 3.04
N LEU A 17 5.80 -5.28 4.13
CA LEU A 17 5.99 -4.72 5.47
C LEU A 17 6.20 -5.84 6.48
N VAL A 18 7.18 -5.70 7.36
CA VAL A 18 7.42 -6.68 8.43
C VAL A 18 6.58 -6.29 9.65
N ILE A 19 5.67 -7.17 10.03
CA ILE A 19 4.76 -7.02 11.15
C ILE A 19 4.97 -8.22 12.07
N ASP A 20 5.22 -7.99 13.35
CA ASP A 20 5.52 -9.04 14.34
C ASP A 20 6.62 -9.99 13.86
N GLN A 21 7.71 -9.41 13.33
CA GLN A 21 8.85 -10.16 12.75
C GLN A 21 8.49 -11.04 11.54
N ARG A 22 7.29 -10.88 10.94
CA ARG A 22 6.84 -11.62 9.76
C ARG A 22 6.63 -10.70 8.56
N PRO A 23 7.26 -10.97 7.41
CA PRO A 23 7.02 -10.20 6.19
C PRO A 23 5.59 -10.46 5.68
N GLN A 24 4.81 -9.39 5.56
CA GLN A 24 3.47 -9.39 4.97
C GLN A 24 3.51 -8.67 3.63
N LYS A 25 2.89 -9.29 2.62
CA LYS A 25 2.70 -8.66 1.31
C LYS A 25 1.44 -7.81 1.34
N MET A 26 1.52 -6.62 0.77
CA MET A 26 0.43 -5.67 0.68
C MET A 26 0.19 -5.26 -0.76
N ARG A 27 -1.07 -5.06 -1.13
CA ARG A 27 -1.51 -4.60 -2.43
C ARG A 27 -2.84 -3.88 -2.33
N LEU A 28 -3.02 -2.75 -3.02
CA LEU A 28 -4.34 -2.13 -3.14
C LEU A 28 -5.08 -2.69 -4.35
N THR A 29 -5.98 -3.63 -4.08
CA THR A 29 -6.96 -4.09 -5.07
C THR A 29 -8.15 -3.12 -5.11
N LEU A 30 -8.97 -3.17 -6.17
CA LEU A 30 -10.22 -2.38 -6.22
C LEU A 30 -11.14 -2.66 -5.02
N GLY A 31 -11.18 -3.92 -4.54
CA GLY A 31 -11.93 -4.27 -3.33
C GLY A 31 -11.34 -3.65 -2.06
N ALA A 32 -10.01 -3.66 -1.91
CA ALA A 32 -9.33 -3.01 -0.80
C ALA A 32 -9.53 -1.48 -0.81
N LEU A 33 -9.49 -0.86 -1.99
CA LEU A 33 -9.76 0.56 -2.17
C LEU A 33 -11.21 0.90 -1.79
N ALA A 34 -12.19 0.09 -2.22
CA ALA A 34 -13.59 0.28 -1.85
C ALA A 34 -13.80 0.14 -0.32
N GLN A 35 -13.13 -0.82 0.31
CA GLN A 35 -13.17 -0.98 1.77
C GLN A 35 -12.54 0.22 2.47
N LEU A 36 -11.42 0.74 1.96
CA LEU A 36 -10.76 1.93 2.48
C LEU A 36 -11.66 3.16 2.39
N GLU A 37 -12.34 3.38 1.25
CA GLU A 37 -13.31 4.47 1.10
C GLU A 37 -14.45 4.37 2.13
N ALA A 38 -14.98 3.16 2.33
CA ALA A 38 -15.99 2.93 3.36
C ALA A 38 -15.48 3.25 4.78
N HIS A 39 -14.20 3.00 5.06
CA HIS A 39 -13.58 3.31 6.36
C HIS A 39 -13.28 4.80 6.55
N LEU A 40 -12.96 5.52 5.47
CA LEU A 40 -12.74 6.97 5.52
C LEU A 40 -14.04 7.72 5.83
N GLY A 41 -15.18 7.21 5.37
CA GLY A 41 -16.53 7.66 5.72
C GLY A 41 -16.93 9.04 5.14
N THR A 42 -16.03 10.03 5.17
CA THR A 42 -16.22 11.38 4.62
C THR A 42 -14.92 11.85 3.97
N GLY A 43 -14.70 11.45 2.73
CA GLY A 43 -13.49 11.76 1.96
C GLY A 43 -13.32 10.80 0.80
N SER A 44 -12.70 11.24 -0.29
CA SER A 44 -12.35 10.37 -1.41
C SER A 44 -10.93 9.83 -1.24
N LEU A 45 -10.59 8.74 -1.94
CA LEU A 45 -9.21 8.27 -2.04
C LEU A 45 -8.26 9.38 -2.50
N VAL A 46 -8.72 10.28 -3.37
CA VAL A 46 -7.94 11.42 -3.85
C VAL A 46 -7.62 12.39 -2.71
N ASP A 47 -8.57 12.64 -1.81
CA ASP A 47 -8.33 13.48 -0.64
C ASP A 47 -7.31 12.84 0.31
N LEU A 48 -7.39 11.53 0.51
CA LEU A 48 -6.40 10.76 1.28
C LEU A 48 -4.99 10.88 0.68
N VAL A 49 -4.85 10.69 -0.63
CA VAL A 49 -3.57 10.84 -1.33
C VAL A 49 -3.00 12.24 -1.15
N ARG A 50 -3.83 13.28 -1.32
CA ARG A 50 -3.40 14.67 -1.11
C ARG A 50 -2.93 14.94 0.31
N ARG A 51 -3.57 14.36 1.33
CA ARG A 51 -3.12 14.46 2.73
C ARG A 51 -1.76 13.78 2.92
N PHE A 52 -1.56 12.62 2.29
CA PHE A 52 -0.27 11.92 2.32
C PHE A 52 0.84 12.76 1.70
N GLU A 53 0.62 13.35 0.52
CA GLU A 53 1.59 14.21 -0.15
C GLU A 53 1.93 15.48 0.65
N GLN A 54 0.95 16.04 1.37
CA GLN A 54 1.14 17.23 2.20
C GLN A 54 1.67 16.91 3.60
N GLY A 55 1.90 15.63 3.94
CA GLY A 55 2.28 15.22 5.30
C GLY A 55 1.19 15.43 6.35
N GLN A 56 -0.06 15.61 5.94
CA GLN A 56 -1.24 15.86 6.78
C GLN A 56 -2.03 14.58 7.09
N PHE A 57 -1.35 13.43 7.09
CA PHE A 57 -1.96 12.14 7.41
C PHE A 57 -1.94 11.89 8.92
N SER A 58 -2.96 11.22 9.43
CA SER A 58 -3.02 10.76 10.82
C SER A 58 -2.57 9.30 10.96
N ALA A 59 -2.26 8.86 12.18
CA ALA A 59 -2.00 7.45 12.46
C ALA A 59 -3.17 6.54 12.03
N ARG A 60 -4.41 7.04 12.12
CA ARG A 60 -5.60 6.32 11.67
C ARG A 60 -5.60 6.12 10.16
N ASP A 61 -5.19 7.13 9.40
CA ASP A 61 -5.09 7.04 7.93
C ASP A 61 -4.05 5.99 7.52
N ILE A 62 -2.88 5.98 8.19
CA ILE A 62 -1.83 4.97 7.96
C ILE A 62 -2.37 3.57 8.26
N LEU A 63 -2.97 3.37 9.44
CA LEU A 63 -3.47 2.04 9.85
C LEU A 63 -4.59 1.55 8.94
N ALA A 64 -5.50 2.43 8.52
CA ALA A 64 -6.57 2.08 7.58
C ALA A 64 -6.00 1.68 6.21
N LEU A 65 -4.99 2.42 5.72
CA LEU A 65 -4.34 2.12 4.46
C LEU A 65 -3.57 0.80 4.50
N LEU A 66 -2.81 0.56 5.57
CA LEU A 66 -2.06 -0.68 5.75
C LEU A 66 -3.01 -1.88 5.87
N ALA A 67 -4.11 -1.77 6.62
CA ALA A 67 -5.12 -2.83 6.72
C ALA A 67 -5.75 -3.14 5.35
N ALA A 68 -6.10 -2.11 4.57
CA ALA A 68 -6.59 -2.29 3.21
C ALA A 68 -5.55 -2.95 2.30
N GLY A 69 -4.28 -2.51 2.37
CA GLY A 69 -3.17 -3.08 1.64
C GLY A 69 -2.93 -4.55 1.98
N LEU A 70 -2.95 -4.92 3.26
CA LEU A 70 -2.80 -6.30 3.72
C LEU A 70 -3.94 -7.17 3.21
N SER A 71 -5.19 -6.70 3.31
CA SER A 71 -6.36 -7.41 2.79
C SER A 71 -6.22 -7.71 1.30
N GLY A 72 -5.79 -6.72 0.50
CA GLY A 72 -5.53 -6.94 -0.93
C GLY A 72 -4.29 -7.78 -1.25
N GLY A 73 -3.37 -7.95 -0.29
CA GLY A 73 -2.25 -8.89 -0.31
C GLY A 73 -2.58 -10.30 0.15
N GLY A 74 -3.83 -10.54 0.59
CA GLY A 74 -4.31 -11.85 1.07
C GLY A 74 -4.11 -12.08 2.57
N CYS A 75 -3.77 -11.03 3.34
CA CYS A 75 -3.63 -11.09 4.79
C CYS A 75 -4.70 -10.24 5.47
N ASP A 76 -5.60 -10.88 6.22
CA ASP A 76 -6.69 -10.19 6.91
C ASP A 76 -6.24 -9.72 8.29
N ILE A 77 -5.53 -8.59 8.33
CA ILE A 77 -5.10 -7.92 9.57
C ILE A 77 -5.85 -6.60 9.68
N SER A 78 -6.61 -6.43 10.76
CA SER A 78 -7.38 -5.21 11.01
C SER A 78 -6.51 -4.04 11.45
N ALA A 79 -6.98 -2.80 11.23
CA ALA A 79 -6.32 -1.60 11.73
C ALA A 79 -6.12 -1.60 13.26
N THR A 80 -7.02 -2.24 14.00
CA THR A 80 -6.92 -2.38 15.47
C THR A 80 -5.83 -3.38 15.87
N ASP A 81 -5.63 -4.44 15.08
CA ASP A 81 -4.56 -5.41 15.29
C ASP A 81 -3.21 -4.78 14.97
N LEU A 82 -3.10 -4.06 13.85
CA LEU A 82 -1.92 -3.26 13.49
C LEU A 82 -1.54 -2.24 14.55
N ALA A 83 -2.50 -1.63 15.22
CA ALA A 83 -2.24 -0.68 16.30
C ALA A 83 -1.57 -1.32 17.54
N ARG A 84 -1.66 -2.65 17.67
CA ARG A 84 -1.04 -3.45 18.73
C ARG A 84 0.20 -4.20 18.26
N ALA A 85 0.35 -4.38 16.95
CA ALA A 85 1.44 -5.11 16.35
C ALA A 85 2.74 -4.29 16.32
N GLU A 86 3.87 -4.98 16.33
CA GLU A 86 5.18 -4.37 16.14
C GLU A 86 5.50 -4.28 14.65
N ILE A 87 5.66 -3.05 14.14
CA ILE A 87 6.11 -2.81 12.77
C ILE A 87 7.63 -2.58 12.81
N GLU A 88 8.38 -3.34 12.01
CA GLU A 88 9.82 -3.15 11.89
C GLU A 88 10.14 -1.74 11.35
N GLY A 89 10.99 -0.99 12.04
CA GLY A 89 11.25 0.42 11.74
C GLY A 89 10.16 1.39 12.22
N GLY A 90 9.16 0.90 12.96
CA GLY A 90 8.16 1.69 13.67
C GLY A 90 7.24 2.52 12.78
N ALA A 91 6.70 3.60 13.34
CA ALA A 91 5.70 4.45 12.67
C ALA A 91 6.20 5.07 11.36
N VAL A 92 7.50 5.35 11.25
CA VAL A 92 8.08 5.94 10.03
C VAL A 92 8.11 4.91 8.89
N ALA A 93 8.50 3.67 9.18
CA ALA A 93 8.45 2.59 8.19
C ALA A 93 7.02 2.29 7.75
N ALA A 94 6.07 2.30 8.68
CA ALA A 94 4.64 2.16 8.41
C ALA A 94 4.13 3.25 7.45
N ALA A 95 4.44 4.52 7.74
CA ALA A 95 4.07 5.65 6.88
C ALA A 95 4.69 5.57 5.49
N ARG A 96 5.97 5.17 5.41
CA ARG A 96 6.67 5.00 4.13
C ARG A 96 6.08 3.88 3.28
N ALA A 97 5.78 2.73 3.89
CA ALA A 97 5.15 1.62 3.18
C ALA A 97 3.74 1.98 2.70
N ALA A 98 2.99 2.74 3.50
CA ALA A 98 1.70 3.28 3.12
C ALA A 98 1.79 4.25 1.92
N ALA A 99 2.74 5.20 1.95
CA ALA A 99 2.98 6.10 0.83
C ALA A 99 3.40 5.34 -0.44
N GLU A 100 4.24 4.31 -0.31
CA GLU A 100 4.69 3.48 -1.42
C GLU A 100 3.53 2.69 -2.04
N LEU A 101 2.61 2.13 -1.22
CA LEU A 101 1.39 1.46 -1.69
C LEU A 101 0.54 2.38 -2.57
N LEU A 102 0.29 3.60 -2.09
CA LEU A 102 -0.45 4.61 -2.85
C LEU A 102 0.26 4.92 -4.17
N ALA A 103 1.56 5.24 -4.11
CA ALA A 103 2.35 5.58 -5.28
C ALA A 103 2.30 4.47 -6.34
N ARG A 104 2.49 3.20 -5.96
CA ARG A 104 2.47 2.07 -6.90
C ARG A 104 1.08 1.76 -7.44
N SER A 105 0.03 1.98 -6.67
CA SER A 105 -1.35 1.63 -7.06
C SER A 105 -2.00 2.68 -7.97
N PHE A 106 -1.62 3.95 -7.81
CA PHE A 106 -2.11 5.06 -8.62
C PHE A 106 -1.11 5.53 -9.68
N SER A 107 0.08 4.92 -9.75
CA SER A 107 0.97 5.07 -10.91
C SER A 107 0.30 4.47 -12.14
N LEU A 108 -0.25 5.32 -13.00
CA LEU A 108 -0.74 4.91 -14.30
C LEU A 108 0.45 4.34 -15.11
N PRO A 109 0.32 3.16 -15.74
CA PRO A 109 1.30 2.74 -16.74
C PRO A 109 1.21 3.72 -17.91
N GLY A 110 2.12 4.71 -17.97
CA GLY A 110 2.11 5.74 -19.00
C GLY A 110 2.67 7.11 -18.62
N SER A 111 3.11 7.35 -17.38
CA SER A 111 3.79 8.61 -17.02
C SER A 111 5.28 8.65 -17.37
N THR A 112 5.80 7.59 -18.01
CA THR A 112 6.96 7.73 -18.88
C THR A 112 6.42 8.15 -20.24
N ARG A 113 6.52 9.44 -20.58
CA ARG A 113 6.60 9.82 -21.98
C ARG A 113 7.70 8.94 -22.57
N GLU A 114 7.34 8.10 -23.53
CA GLU A 114 8.28 7.44 -24.42
C GLU A 114 9.12 8.54 -25.08
N ALA A 115 10.29 8.81 -24.50
CA ALA A 115 11.44 9.34 -25.21
C ALA A 115 12.31 8.13 -25.56
N ALA A 116 11.79 7.25 -26.41
CA ALA A 116 12.56 6.27 -27.16
C ALA A 116 11.75 5.88 -28.40
N GLU A 117 12.37 6.11 -29.56
CA GLU A 117 11.96 5.70 -30.92
C GLU A 117 10.95 6.59 -31.67
N CYS A 118 11.46 7.73 -32.16
CA CYS A 118 11.16 8.15 -33.53
C CYS A 118 12.36 7.76 -34.41
N ALA A 119 12.04 7.06 -35.49
CA ALA A 119 12.91 6.52 -36.53
C ALA A 119 13.76 7.56 -37.28
#